data_AF-A0A9P0KAU4-F1
#
_entry.id   AF-A0A9P0KAU4-F1
#
_cell.length_a   1.000
_cell.length_b   1.000
_cell.length_c   1.000
_cell.angle_alpha   90.00
_cell.angle_beta   90.00
_cell.angle_gamma   90.00
#
_symmetry.space_group_name_H-M   'P 1'
#
loop_
_entity.id
_entity.type
_entity.pdbx_description
1 polymer ?
#
loop_
_entity_poly.entity_id
_entity_poly.type
_entity_poly.pdbx_seq_one_letter_code
_entity_poly.pdbx_strand_id
1 'polypeptide(L)'
;MHEKASRVDYTKLVACDIVLKITHHFEKIREAKAAVGESDRPPVFQLYPHVMSSEKELEYLRTFSELLIMFFLPRTYSLSPTKYLIREVLCCRVFKPIIDNITDPDFFNRNVIYYIEANQQNVALPKKALESANNFEELIEKIDDVQVLRSIRYNIVTKLMQATTLQNLNRAKGVDLDNDKGALAAAGIQKSEINAAKKLQKYINRLTLTKKHCEQKLMALGWDSGYQYGDDVKRVLPLQTILEHVIGRKYLSQFLQTLASQDLIRFWTAVEELRTADRKNWHQIGAEIFYTFIRNTTSEIKVDKATKKRMEAFLLGDKGPEVFYEVQKQVVQVIEDKYYQPFLISDYYKEMIIAMENEEDMIDETKRSFEERQSSSDSAGSPESTLNVGDHSNYARRKLDQLEEKLNNKMQALAALRFSMRPESKVLNKLEKEVEWLQGEKRQLEAHLTRTEIWTENLGKWKAIVQSAEVPNEKEPLQFVLVVQMAEDDNIEEESSICTGWVVCRSLTQFQELHKKLRPLCVELRSLELPSSSFKFLFGKTDKVALDKAKQQIQKYLDFILKDDRLNQSEIVYSFLSPSSDHLKHTTTSPKKSRFSFSTLFKR
;
A
#
# COMPACT_ATOMS: atom_id res chain seq x y z
N MET A 1 1.32 -31.50 -31.61
CA MET A 1 1.11 -30.64 -32.79
C MET A 1 0.88 -29.19 -32.40
N HIS A 2 -0.02 -28.93 -31.45
CA HIS A 2 -0.26 -27.59 -30.88
C HIS A 2 1.04 -26.88 -30.46
N GLU A 3 1.91 -27.55 -29.69
CA GLU A 3 3.19 -26.99 -29.21
C GLU A 3 4.24 -26.72 -30.31
N LYS A 4 4.14 -27.41 -31.46
CA LYS A 4 5.02 -27.16 -32.62
C LYS A 4 4.49 -26.02 -33.49
N ALA A 5 3.16 -25.91 -33.60
CA ALA A 5 2.49 -24.83 -34.31
C ALA A 5 2.57 -23.50 -33.53
N SER A 6 2.58 -23.53 -32.19
CA SER A 6 2.71 -22.33 -31.35
C SER A 6 4.08 -21.66 -31.44
N ARG A 7 5.12 -22.38 -31.89
CA ARG A 7 6.48 -21.85 -32.10
C ARG A 7 6.68 -21.19 -33.48
N VAL A 8 5.66 -21.20 -34.33
CA VAL A 8 5.70 -20.54 -35.65
C VAL A 8 5.46 -19.05 -35.46
N ASP A 9 6.43 -18.22 -35.84
CA ASP A 9 6.25 -16.77 -35.91
C ASP A 9 5.35 -16.44 -37.10
N TYR A 10 4.04 -16.37 -36.84
CA TYR A 10 3.03 -16.08 -37.85
C TYR A 10 3.23 -14.71 -38.50
N THR A 11 3.73 -13.74 -37.74
CA THR A 11 4.01 -12.38 -38.24
C THR A 11 5.14 -12.42 -39.25
N LYS A 12 6.27 -13.06 -38.92
CA LYS A 12 7.37 -13.25 -39.86
C LYS A 12 6.97 -14.09 -41.07
N LEU A 13 6.21 -15.16 -40.86
CA LEU A 13 5.74 -16.01 -41.95
C LEU A 13 4.88 -15.21 -42.94
N VAL A 14 3.89 -14.45 -42.46
CA VAL A 14 2.94 -13.72 -43.30
C VAL A 14 3.54 -12.44 -43.87
N ALA A 15 4.16 -11.61 -43.03
CA ALA A 15 4.63 -10.28 -43.43
C ALA A 15 5.99 -10.30 -44.12
N CYS A 16 6.83 -11.31 -43.86
CA CYS A 16 8.16 -11.41 -44.47
C CYS A 16 8.26 -12.59 -45.44
N ASP A 17 8.14 -13.83 -44.96
CA ASP A 17 8.52 -15.00 -45.75
C ASP A 17 7.58 -15.21 -46.96
N ILE A 18 6.26 -15.11 -46.75
CA ILE A 18 5.26 -15.19 -47.82
C ILE A 18 5.41 -14.00 -48.79
N VAL A 19 5.53 -12.77 -48.27
CA VAL A 19 5.71 -11.56 -49.11
C VAL A 19 6.96 -11.67 -49.97
N LEU A 20 8.09 -12.11 -49.42
CA LEU A 20 9.34 -12.31 -50.16
C LEU A 20 9.18 -13.36 -51.25
N LYS A 21 8.52 -14.49 -50.97
CA LYS A 21 8.30 -15.54 -51.97
C LYS A 21 7.35 -15.11 -53.08
N ILE A 22 6.27 -14.41 -52.74
CA ILE A 22 5.33 -13.84 -53.72
C ILE A 22 6.03 -12.78 -54.57
N THR A 23 6.81 -11.89 -53.96
CA THR A 23 7.57 -10.86 -54.68
C THR A 23 8.55 -11.48 -55.67
N HIS A 24 9.32 -12.48 -55.23
CA HIS A 24 10.23 -13.21 -56.10
C HIS A 24 9.50 -13.95 -57.23
N HIS A 25 8.29 -14.46 -56.98
CA HIS A 25 7.47 -15.06 -58.02
C HIS A 25 7.01 -14.02 -59.06
N PHE A 26 6.58 -12.83 -58.62
CA PHE A 26 6.22 -11.73 -59.52
C PHE A 26 7.42 -11.22 -60.34
N GLU A 27 8.62 -11.19 -59.75
CA GLU A 27 9.85 -10.85 -60.47
C GLU A 27 10.11 -11.82 -61.63
N LYS A 28 10.02 -13.13 -61.37
CA LYS A 28 10.14 -14.16 -62.42
C LYS A 28 9.08 -14.03 -63.52
N ILE A 29 7.84 -13.68 -63.14
CA ILE A 29 6.78 -13.42 -64.11
C ILE A 29 7.12 -12.21 -64.99
N ARG A 30 7.63 -11.15 -64.38
CA ARG A 30 8.03 -9.91 -65.07
C ARG A 30 9.20 -10.17 -66.02
N GLU A 31 10.21 -10.92 -65.60
CA GLU A 31 11.35 -11.32 -66.43
C GLU A 31 10.93 -12.18 -67.62
N ALA A 32 10.07 -13.18 -67.40
CA ALA A 32 9.53 -14.04 -68.46
C ALA A 32 8.71 -13.25 -69.49
N LYS A 33 7.93 -12.25 -69.04
CA LYS A 33 7.19 -11.34 -69.94
C LYS A 33 8.14 -10.42 -70.71
N ALA A 34 9.16 -9.87 -70.07
CA ALA A 34 10.14 -8.99 -70.70
C ALA A 34 10.98 -9.72 -71.78
N ALA A 35 11.28 -11.01 -71.57
CA ALA A 35 12.04 -11.83 -72.52
C ALA A 35 11.31 -12.12 -73.84
N VAL A 36 9.98 -11.96 -73.89
CA VAL A 36 9.14 -12.21 -75.07
C VAL A 36 8.86 -10.95 -75.90
N GLY A 37 9.04 -9.76 -75.32
CA GLY A 37 8.80 -8.48 -76.01
C GLY A 37 7.39 -8.36 -76.59
N GLU A 38 7.26 -7.86 -77.83
CA GLU A 38 5.99 -7.79 -78.60
C GLU A 38 5.73 -9.05 -79.46
N SER A 39 6.46 -10.15 -79.26
CA SER A 39 6.25 -11.36 -80.06
C SER A 39 4.96 -12.08 -79.66
N ASP A 40 4.29 -12.71 -80.62
CA ASP A 40 3.03 -13.45 -80.45
C ASP A 40 3.21 -14.82 -79.75
N ARG A 41 4.38 -15.05 -79.13
CA ARG A 41 4.71 -16.30 -78.44
C ARG A 41 4.35 -16.17 -76.96
N PRO A 42 3.75 -17.20 -76.33
CA PRO A 42 3.45 -17.13 -74.91
C PRO A 42 4.75 -17.09 -74.07
N PRO A 43 4.79 -16.30 -72.97
CA PRO A 43 5.93 -16.28 -72.05
C PRO A 43 6.15 -17.67 -71.43
N VAL A 44 7.38 -18.17 -71.56
CA VAL A 44 7.77 -19.46 -70.99
C VAL A 44 8.19 -19.25 -69.55
N PHE A 45 7.33 -19.67 -68.62
CA PHE A 45 7.63 -19.63 -67.19
C PHE A 45 8.51 -20.81 -66.80
N GLN A 46 9.61 -20.56 -66.10
CA GLN A 46 10.39 -21.64 -65.49
C GLN A 46 9.62 -22.20 -64.28
N LEU A 47 8.86 -23.27 -64.53
CA LEU A 47 8.15 -24.00 -63.48
C LEU A 47 9.15 -24.78 -62.62
N TYR A 48 8.78 -24.97 -61.36
CA TYR A 48 9.53 -25.88 -60.50
C TYR A 48 9.43 -27.31 -61.03
N PRO A 49 10.48 -28.16 -60.88
CA PRO A 49 10.52 -29.50 -61.46
C PRO A 49 9.30 -30.39 -61.13
N HIS A 50 8.72 -30.19 -59.95
CA HIS A 50 7.57 -30.94 -59.46
C HIS A 50 6.20 -30.43 -59.97
N VAL A 51 6.13 -29.27 -60.62
CA VAL A 51 4.87 -28.73 -61.21
C VAL A 51 4.91 -28.78 -62.74
N MET A 52 5.94 -29.41 -63.31
CA MET A 52 6.10 -29.56 -64.77
C MET A 52 5.04 -30.47 -65.40
N SER A 53 4.46 -31.38 -64.62
CA SER A 53 3.38 -32.27 -65.04
C SER A 53 2.53 -32.69 -63.84
N SER A 54 1.27 -33.05 -64.11
CA SER A 54 0.34 -33.53 -63.07
C SER A 54 0.87 -34.77 -62.34
N GLU A 55 1.59 -35.64 -63.04
CA GLU A 55 2.21 -36.83 -62.46
C GLU A 55 3.31 -36.48 -61.44
N LYS A 56 4.21 -35.55 -61.79
CA LYS A 56 5.28 -35.09 -60.89
C LYS A 56 4.74 -34.32 -59.70
N GLU A 57 3.64 -33.60 -59.89
CA GLU A 57 2.96 -32.87 -58.82
C GLU A 57 2.38 -33.86 -57.81
N LEU A 58 1.70 -34.91 -58.27
CA LEU A 58 1.19 -35.98 -57.41
C LEU A 58 2.32 -36.72 -56.67
N GLU A 59 3.44 -37.00 -57.34
CA GLU A 59 4.60 -37.64 -56.69
C GLU A 59 5.19 -36.76 -55.58
N TYR A 60 5.28 -35.46 -55.83
CA TYR A 60 5.71 -34.49 -54.82
C TYR A 60 4.74 -34.43 -53.64
N LEU A 61 3.44 -34.36 -53.90
CA LEU A 61 2.42 -34.35 -52.84
C LEU A 61 2.37 -35.65 -52.05
N ARG A 62 2.65 -36.80 -52.67
CA ARG A 62 2.84 -38.08 -51.97
C ARG A 62 4.04 -38.01 -51.03
N THR A 63 5.18 -37.51 -51.51
CA THR A 63 6.40 -37.34 -50.70
C THR A 63 6.14 -36.39 -49.53
N PHE A 64 5.47 -35.27 -49.77
CA PHE A 64 5.05 -34.32 -48.75
C PHE A 64 4.11 -34.97 -47.72
N SER A 65 3.13 -35.74 -48.18
CA SER A 65 2.21 -36.48 -47.29
C SER A 65 2.94 -37.48 -46.41
N GLU A 66 3.97 -38.18 -46.92
CA GLU A 66 4.81 -39.08 -46.11
C GLU A 66 5.59 -38.33 -45.02
N LEU A 67 6.12 -37.13 -45.34
CA LEU A 67 6.78 -36.28 -44.33
C LEU A 67 5.80 -35.84 -43.26
N LEU A 68 4.58 -35.43 -43.63
CA LEU A 68 3.56 -35.05 -42.67
C LEU A 68 3.21 -36.22 -41.75
N ILE A 69 2.98 -37.42 -42.29
CA ILE A 69 2.74 -38.63 -41.49
C ILE A 69 3.88 -38.86 -40.51
N MET A 70 5.14 -38.74 -40.95
CA MET A 70 6.32 -38.95 -40.12
C MET A 70 6.44 -37.94 -38.96
N PHE A 71 6.13 -36.66 -39.20
CA PHE A 71 6.31 -35.60 -38.20
C PHE A 71 5.12 -35.37 -37.28
N PHE A 72 3.92 -35.75 -37.73
CA PHE A 72 2.66 -35.36 -37.11
C PHE A 72 1.83 -36.52 -36.59
N LEU A 73 2.02 -37.74 -37.10
CA LEU A 73 1.30 -38.92 -36.61
C LEU A 73 2.18 -39.84 -35.75
N PRO A 74 1.58 -40.64 -34.84
CA PRO A 74 2.31 -41.67 -34.12
C PRO A 74 3.05 -42.64 -35.04
N ARG A 75 4.19 -43.18 -34.58
CA ARG A 75 5.07 -44.06 -35.38
C ARG A 75 4.37 -45.27 -36.00
N THR A 76 3.27 -45.73 -35.41
CA THR A 76 2.44 -46.83 -35.93
C THR A 76 1.85 -46.52 -37.30
N TYR A 77 1.58 -45.25 -37.62
CA TYR A 77 1.04 -44.82 -38.91
C TYR A 77 2.11 -44.71 -40.02
N SER A 78 3.39 -44.72 -39.65
CA SER A 78 4.51 -44.72 -40.60
C SER A 78 4.84 -46.13 -41.12
N LEU A 79 4.16 -47.16 -40.64
CA LEU A 79 4.36 -48.55 -41.06
C LEU A 79 3.44 -48.92 -42.23
N SER A 80 3.93 -49.80 -43.10
CA SER A 80 3.13 -50.41 -44.18
C SER A 80 2.12 -51.40 -43.59
N PRO A 81 0.88 -51.51 -44.13
CA PRO A 81 0.33 -50.82 -45.30
C PRO A 81 -0.31 -49.44 -45.00
N THR A 82 -0.54 -49.12 -43.73
CA THR A 82 -1.26 -47.92 -43.28
C THR A 82 -0.65 -46.62 -43.80
N LYS A 83 0.68 -46.52 -43.85
CA LYS A 83 1.39 -45.35 -44.39
C LYS A 83 0.94 -45.03 -45.81
N TYR A 84 0.88 -46.05 -46.68
CA TYR A 84 0.54 -45.85 -48.09
C TYR A 84 -0.92 -45.45 -48.30
N LEU A 85 -1.82 -46.01 -47.49
CA LEU A 85 -3.24 -45.63 -47.52
C LEU A 85 -3.43 -44.16 -47.11
N ILE A 86 -2.87 -43.76 -45.98
CA ILE A 86 -3.01 -42.39 -45.48
C ILE A 86 -2.33 -41.40 -46.42
N ARG A 87 -1.17 -41.76 -46.96
CA ARG A 87 -0.47 -40.94 -47.97
C ARG A 87 -1.36 -40.68 -49.18
N GLU A 88 -2.03 -41.70 -49.71
CA GLU A 88 -2.86 -41.54 -50.89
C GLU A 88 -4.14 -40.74 -50.59
N VAL A 89 -4.72 -40.90 -49.40
CA VAL A 89 -5.85 -40.07 -48.96
C VAL A 89 -5.44 -38.60 -48.85
N LEU A 90 -4.33 -38.32 -48.16
CA LEU A 90 -3.82 -36.95 -48.00
C LEU A 90 -3.46 -36.32 -49.35
N CYS A 91 -2.75 -37.04 -50.23
CA CYS A 91 -2.39 -36.54 -51.54
C CYS A 91 -3.62 -36.29 -52.43
N CYS A 92 -4.43 -37.33 -52.68
CA CYS A 92 -5.42 -37.32 -53.75
C CYS A 92 -6.80 -36.81 -53.32
N ARG A 93 -7.15 -36.88 -52.03
CA ARG A 93 -8.46 -36.42 -51.52
C ARG A 93 -8.39 -35.10 -50.77
N VAL A 94 -7.21 -34.69 -50.33
CA VAL A 94 -7.04 -33.45 -49.55
C VAL A 94 -6.20 -32.45 -50.32
N PHE A 95 -4.90 -32.70 -50.49
CA PHE A 95 -3.99 -31.67 -51.00
C PHE A 95 -4.21 -31.32 -52.46
N LYS A 96 -4.32 -32.32 -53.35
CA LYS A 96 -4.50 -32.05 -54.78
C LYS A 96 -5.80 -31.26 -55.06
N PRO A 97 -6.98 -31.66 -54.53
CA PRO A 97 -8.20 -30.86 -54.69
C PRO A 97 -8.13 -29.45 -54.09
N ILE A 98 -7.46 -29.27 -52.94
CA ILE A 98 -7.28 -27.94 -52.33
C ILE A 98 -6.42 -27.05 -53.22
N ILE A 99 -5.29 -27.56 -53.70
CA ILE A 99 -4.39 -26.83 -54.59
C ILE A 99 -5.11 -26.46 -55.89
N ASP A 100 -5.84 -27.41 -56.49
CA ASP A 100 -6.61 -27.16 -57.72
C ASP A 100 -7.67 -26.07 -57.51
N ASN A 101 -8.42 -26.10 -56.41
CA ASN A 101 -9.42 -25.08 -56.11
C ASN A 101 -8.81 -23.70 -55.84
N ILE A 102 -7.70 -23.61 -55.10
CA ILE A 102 -7.09 -22.31 -54.76
C ILE A 102 -6.37 -21.71 -55.97
N THR A 103 -5.82 -22.55 -56.84
CA THR A 103 -5.16 -22.13 -58.09
C THR A 103 -6.12 -21.92 -59.25
N ASP A 104 -7.39 -22.31 -59.10
CA ASP A 104 -8.45 -21.97 -60.05
C ASP A 104 -8.66 -20.45 -60.08
N PRO A 105 -8.48 -19.80 -61.25
CA PRO A 105 -8.53 -18.35 -61.36
C PRO A 105 -9.93 -17.79 -61.06
N ASP A 106 -11.01 -18.51 -61.37
CA ASP A 106 -12.37 -18.05 -61.11
C ASP A 106 -12.70 -18.15 -59.62
N PHE A 107 -12.30 -19.24 -58.96
CA PHE A 107 -12.45 -19.38 -57.52
C PHE A 107 -11.69 -18.28 -56.78
N PHE A 108 -10.42 -18.05 -57.14
CA PHE A 108 -9.61 -17.01 -56.51
C PHE A 108 -10.22 -15.62 -56.70
N ASN A 109 -10.55 -15.25 -57.95
CA ASN A 109 -11.07 -13.92 -58.28
C ASN A 109 -12.40 -13.62 -57.58
N ARG A 110 -13.32 -14.59 -57.52
CA ARG A 110 -14.61 -14.42 -56.81
C ARG A 110 -14.42 -14.16 -55.33
N ASN A 111 -13.50 -14.88 -54.69
CA ASN A 111 -13.20 -14.68 -53.27
C ASN A 111 -12.53 -13.32 -52.99
N VAL A 112 -11.66 -12.85 -53.89
CA VAL A 112 -11.06 -11.51 -53.78
C VAL A 112 -12.13 -10.41 -53.89
N ILE A 113 -13.04 -10.52 -54.85
CA ILE A 113 -14.14 -9.55 -55.00
C ILE A 113 -15.02 -9.51 -53.75
N TYR A 114 -15.44 -10.69 -53.27
CA TYR A 114 -16.23 -10.81 -52.04
C TYR A 114 -15.55 -10.15 -50.84
N TYR A 115 -14.24 -10.37 -50.68
CA TYR A 115 -13.47 -9.76 -49.60
C TYR A 115 -13.41 -8.23 -49.69
N ILE A 116 -13.20 -7.69 -50.89
CA ILE A 116 -13.15 -6.24 -51.12
C ILE A 116 -14.51 -5.60 -50.80
N GLU A 117 -15.61 -6.20 -51.27
CA GLU A 117 -16.97 -5.70 -51.04
C GLU A 117 -17.36 -5.73 -49.56
N ALA A 118 -17.07 -6.83 -48.86
CA ALA A 118 -17.31 -6.96 -47.43
C ALA A 118 -16.51 -5.91 -46.61
N ASN A 119 -15.26 -5.64 -46.99
CA ASN A 119 -14.42 -4.68 -46.29
C ASN A 119 -14.90 -3.22 -46.50
N GLN A 120 -15.38 -2.88 -47.71
CA GLN A 120 -15.95 -1.55 -47.98
C GLN A 120 -17.22 -1.27 -47.17
N GLN A 121 -18.10 -2.26 -47.01
CA GLN A 121 -19.31 -2.12 -46.20
C GLN A 121 -18.99 -1.94 -44.71
N ASN A 122 -18.01 -2.69 -44.18
CA ASN A 122 -17.56 -2.60 -42.79
C ASN A 122 -16.98 -1.23 -42.38
N VAL A 123 -16.46 -0.45 -43.33
CA VAL A 123 -15.90 0.90 -43.06
C VAL A 123 -16.93 2.01 -43.29
N ALA A 124 -17.81 1.87 -44.28
CA ALA A 124 -18.76 2.93 -44.65
C ALA A 124 -19.95 3.07 -43.67
N LEU A 125 -20.45 1.95 -43.14
CA LEU A 125 -21.60 1.92 -42.22
C LEU A 125 -21.30 2.65 -40.89
N PRO A 126 -20.17 2.39 -40.19
CA PRO A 126 -19.83 3.11 -38.96
C PRO A 126 -19.57 4.60 -39.22
N LYS A 127 -18.93 4.96 -40.34
CA LYS A 127 -18.63 6.36 -40.67
C LYS A 127 -19.90 7.18 -40.89
N LYS A 128 -20.86 6.66 -41.68
CA LYS A 128 -22.18 7.30 -41.89
C LYS A 128 -23.00 7.35 -40.60
N ALA A 129 -22.95 6.31 -39.78
CA ALA A 129 -23.58 6.30 -38.46
C ALA A 129 -23.07 7.44 -37.58
N LEU A 130 -21.76 7.71 -37.61
CA LEU A 130 -21.09 8.72 -36.78
C LEU A 130 -21.17 10.17 -37.24
N GLU A 131 -21.45 10.42 -38.52
CA GLU A 131 -21.59 11.77 -39.07
C GLU A 131 -23.03 12.30 -38.95
N SER A 132 -24.04 11.43 -38.80
CA SER A 132 -25.44 11.79 -38.56
C SER A 132 -25.69 12.09 -37.07
N ALA A 133 -25.58 13.37 -36.69
CA ALA A 133 -25.56 13.81 -35.30
C ALA A 133 -26.83 13.55 -34.44
N ASN A 134 -27.95 13.09 -35.02
CA ASN A 134 -29.25 13.14 -34.33
C ASN A 134 -29.92 11.78 -34.00
N ASN A 135 -29.67 10.70 -34.74
CA ASN A 135 -30.45 9.44 -34.59
C ASN A 135 -29.56 8.17 -34.60
N PHE A 136 -28.56 8.11 -33.72
CA PHE A 136 -27.66 6.95 -33.62
C PHE A 136 -28.38 5.69 -33.15
N GLU A 137 -29.28 5.86 -32.19
CA GLU A 137 -30.04 4.79 -31.54
C GLU A 137 -30.97 4.09 -32.56
N GLU A 138 -31.66 4.86 -33.40
CA GLU A 138 -32.55 4.35 -34.45
C GLU A 138 -31.81 3.56 -35.54
N LEU A 139 -30.56 3.92 -35.84
CA LEU A 139 -29.76 3.21 -36.83
C LEU A 139 -29.23 1.88 -36.28
N ILE A 140 -28.77 1.87 -35.03
CA ILE A 140 -28.31 0.65 -34.35
C ILE A 140 -29.44 -0.36 -34.23
N GLU A 141 -30.67 0.11 -33.94
CA GLU A 141 -31.84 -0.75 -33.81
C GLU A 141 -32.20 -1.50 -35.10
N LYS A 142 -31.91 -0.90 -36.27
CA LYS A 142 -32.16 -1.47 -37.61
C LYS A 142 -31.09 -2.46 -38.09
N ILE A 143 -30.00 -2.64 -37.36
CA ILE A 143 -28.91 -3.54 -37.75
C ILE A 143 -29.06 -4.86 -36.98
N ASP A 144 -29.23 -5.96 -37.72
CA ASP A 144 -29.30 -7.30 -37.14
C ASP A 144 -28.02 -8.14 -37.36
N ASP A 145 -27.05 -7.60 -38.11
CA ASP A 145 -25.74 -8.23 -38.30
C ASP A 145 -24.83 -7.98 -37.11
N VAL A 146 -24.51 -9.07 -36.40
CA VAL A 146 -23.64 -9.08 -35.21
C VAL A 146 -22.24 -8.56 -35.54
N GLN A 147 -21.64 -8.91 -36.69
CA GLN A 147 -20.28 -8.47 -37.03
C GLN A 147 -20.22 -6.97 -37.32
N VAL A 148 -21.24 -6.45 -38.00
CA VAL A 148 -21.36 -5.00 -38.26
C VAL A 148 -21.55 -4.23 -36.95
N LEU A 149 -22.43 -4.70 -36.05
CA LEU A 149 -22.62 -4.09 -34.74
C LEU A 149 -21.35 -4.11 -33.87
N ARG A 150 -20.53 -5.17 -33.94
CA ARG A 150 -19.22 -5.22 -33.27
C ARG A 150 -18.26 -4.15 -33.79
N SER A 151 -18.19 -3.97 -35.11
CA SER A 151 -17.35 -2.94 -35.74
C SER A 151 -17.79 -1.53 -35.32
N ILE A 152 -19.10 -1.29 -35.29
CA ILE A 152 -19.70 -0.04 -34.79
C ILE A 152 -19.34 0.16 -33.30
N ARG A 153 -19.49 -0.86 -32.46
CA ARG A 153 -19.11 -0.82 -31.04
C ARG A 153 -17.63 -0.47 -30.87
N TYR A 154 -16.74 -1.14 -31.59
CA TYR A 154 -15.30 -0.87 -31.55
C TYR A 154 -15.01 0.60 -31.88
N ASN A 155 -15.61 1.14 -32.95
CA ASN A 155 -15.41 2.54 -33.34
C ASN A 155 -15.95 3.54 -32.30
N ILE A 156 -17.14 3.30 -31.74
CA ILE A 156 -17.71 4.12 -30.66
C ILE A 156 -16.74 4.17 -29.47
N VAL A 157 -16.18 3.02 -29.10
CA VAL A 157 -15.28 2.96 -27.94
C VAL A 157 -13.93 3.63 -28.22
N THR A 158 -13.36 3.48 -29.41
CA THR A 158 -12.15 4.22 -29.80
C THR A 158 -12.37 5.74 -29.73
N LYS A 159 -13.52 6.23 -30.23
CA LYS A 159 -13.87 7.65 -30.15
C LYS A 159 -14.14 8.11 -28.71
N LEU A 160 -14.73 7.25 -27.89
CA LEU A 160 -14.95 7.52 -26.47
C LEU A 160 -13.62 7.66 -25.73
N MET A 161 -12.66 6.79 -26.04
CA MET A 161 -11.29 6.85 -25.52
C MET A 161 -10.63 8.18 -25.90
N GLN A 162 -10.59 8.53 -27.19
CA GLN A 162 -10.01 9.79 -27.68
C GLN A 162 -10.67 11.04 -27.05
N ALA A 163 -12.01 11.04 -26.94
CA ALA A 163 -12.74 12.14 -26.33
C ALA A 163 -12.45 12.27 -24.83
N THR A 164 -12.34 11.15 -24.11
CA THR A 164 -12.00 11.11 -22.68
C THR A 164 -10.54 11.53 -22.44
N THR A 165 -9.62 11.12 -23.30
CA THR A 165 -8.22 11.61 -23.30
C THR A 165 -8.20 13.13 -23.44
N LEU A 166 -8.93 13.68 -24.41
CA LEU A 166 -8.99 15.13 -24.62
C LEU A 166 -9.62 15.86 -23.42
N GLN A 167 -10.59 15.24 -22.74
CA GLN A 167 -11.16 15.78 -21.51
C GLN A 167 -10.14 15.82 -20.37
N ASN A 168 -9.40 14.75 -20.15
CA ASN A 168 -8.36 14.70 -19.10
C ASN A 168 -7.22 15.68 -19.38
N LEU A 169 -6.82 15.83 -20.65
CA LEU A 169 -5.86 16.85 -21.06
C LEU A 169 -6.36 18.28 -20.79
N ASN A 170 -7.65 18.54 -21.00
CA ASN A 170 -8.25 19.84 -20.66
C ASN A 170 -8.25 20.07 -19.14
N ARG A 171 -8.52 19.04 -18.33
CA ARG A 171 -8.42 19.11 -16.86
C ARG A 171 -6.99 19.39 -16.39
N ALA A 172 -5.99 18.73 -16.98
CA ALA A 172 -4.58 18.98 -16.67
C ALA A 172 -4.13 20.42 -16.99
N LYS A 173 -4.77 21.05 -17.98
CA LYS A 173 -4.59 22.48 -18.32
C LYS A 173 -5.40 23.42 -17.42
N GLY A 174 -6.11 22.91 -16.42
CA GLY A 174 -6.92 23.70 -15.48
C GLY A 174 -8.37 23.94 -15.92
N VAL A 175 -8.80 23.40 -17.08
CA VAL A 175 -10.17 23.49 -17.59
C VAL A 175 -10.99 22.31 -17.06
N ASP A 176 -11.24 22.33 -15.76
CA ASP A 176 -12.07 21.31 -15.08
C ASP A 176 -13.48 21.85 -14.83
N LEU A 177 -14.50 21.20 -15.41
CA LEU A 177 -15.90 21.61 -15.28
C LEU A 177 -16.46 21.36 -13.87
N ASP A 178 -15.77 20.56 -13.06
CA ASP A 178 -16.12 20.27 -11.68
C ASP A 178 -15.70 21.41 -10.72
N ASN A 179 -14.86 22.34 -11.19
CA ASN A 179 -14.46 23.54 -10.44
C ASN A 179 -15.48 24.68 -10.55
N ASP A 180 -15.55 25.49 -9.51
CA ASP A 180 -16.46 26.63 -9.45
C ASP A 180 -16.13 27.69 -10.50
N LYS A 181 -17.13 28.37 -11.06
CA LYS A 181 -16.94 29.37 -12.13
C LYS A 181 -15.98 30.50 -11.74
N GLY A 182 -15.95 30.86 -10.46
CA GLY A 182 -15.02 31.85 -9.92
C GLY A 182 -13.57 31.36 -9.88
N ALA A 183 -13.35 30.06 -9.61
CA ALA A 183 -12.01 29.45 -9.61
C ALA A 183 -11.44 29.32 -11.03
N LEU A 184 -12.29 28.99 -12.02
CA LEU A 184 -11.91 28.94 -13.43
C LEU A 184 -11.57 30.33 -14.00
N ALA A 185 -12.30 31.37 -13.59
CA ALA A 185 -12.01 32.75 -13.98
C ALA A 185 -10.73 33.29 -13.33
N ALA A 186 -10.48 32.96 -12.06
CA ALA A 186 -9.23 33.30 -11.37
C ALA A 186 -7.99 32.61 -11.97
N ALA A 187 -8.18 31.43 -12.59
CA ALA A 187 -7.14 30.70 -13.32
C ALA A 187 -6.92 31.21 -14.76
N GLY A 188 -7.61 32.28 -15.19
CA GLY A 188 -7.43 32.88 -16.52
C GLY A 188 -8.03 32.09 -17.69
N ILE A 189 -8.88 31.09 -17.41
CA ILE A 189 -9.48 30.24 -18.45
C ILE A 189 -10.56 31.01 -19.22
N GLN A 190 -10.52 30.95 -20.55
CA GLN A 190 -11.47 31.68 -21.38
C GLN A 190 -12.85 31.02 -21.41
N LYS A 191 -13.90 31.84 -21.52
CA LYS A 191 -15.30 31.37 -21.64
C LYS A 191 -15.52 30.47 -22.87
N SER A 192 -14.73 30.65 -23.92
CA SER A 192 -14.70 29.81 -25.12
C SER A 192 -14.22 28.39 -24.82
N GLU A 193 -13.16 28.24 -24.02
CA GLU A 193 -12.59 26.95 -23.61
C GLU A 193 -13.56 26.18 -22.69
N ILE A 194 -14.22 26.88 -21.76
CA ILE A 194 -15.28 26.31 -20.91
C ILE A 194 -16.44 25.79 -21.76
N ASN A 195 -16.83 26.54 -22.80
CA ASN A 195 -17.90 26.11 -23.71
C ASN A 195 -17.48 24.91 -24.58
N ALA A 196 -16.22 24.85 -25.02
CA ALA A 196 -15.68 23.70 -25.74
C ALA A 196 -15.65 22.45 -24.86
N ALA A 197 -15.20 22.57 -23.60
CA ALA A 197 -15.22 21.48 -22.62
C ALA A 197 -16.66 20.97 -22.36
N LYS A 198 -17.65 21.87 -22.26
CA LYS A 198 -19.07 21.47 -22.14
C LYS A 198 -19.60 20.72 -23.36
N LYS A 199 -19.19 21.12 -24.56
CA LYS A 199 -19.54 20.39 -25.80
C LYS A 199 -18.91 19.00 -25.82
N LEU A 200 -17.65 18.89 -25.42
CA LEU A 200 -16.93 17.62 -25.29
C LEU A 200 -17.59 16.69 -24.27
N GLN A 201 -17.98 17.20 -23.08
CA GLN A 201 -18.72 16.42 -22.08
C GLN A 201 -20.04 15.87 -22.64
N LYS A 202 -20.80 16.70 -23.37
CA LYS A 202 -22.04 16.26 -24.01
C LYS A 202 -21.78 15.17 -25.06
N TYR A 203 -20.69 15.29 -25.81
CA TYR A 203 -20.28 14.30 -26.81
C TYR A 203 -19.87 12.96 -26.15
N ILE A 204 -19.09 12.99 -25.07
CA ILE A 204 -18.74 11.80 -24.28
C ILE A 204 -20.01 11.13 -23.74
N ASN A 205 -20.91 11.89 -23.13
CA ASN A 205 -22.17 11.34 -22.61
C ASN A 205 -23.02 10.69 -23.71
N ARG A 206 -23.03 11.28 -24.91
CA ARG A 206 -23.71 10.70 -26.07
C ARG A 206 -23.07 9.38 -26.49
N LEU A 207 -21.74 9.34 -26.68
CA LEU A 207 -21.03 8.10 -27.04
C LEU A 207 -21.23 6.99 -26.01
N THR A 208 -21.25 7.32 -24.71
CA THR A 208 -21.52 6.35 -23.63
C THR A 208 -22.93 5.76 -23.73
N LEU A 209 -23.93 6.59 -24.02
CA LEU A 209 -25.31 6.13 -24.22
C LEU A 209 -25.43 5.24 -25.47
N THR A 210 -24.83 5.67 -26.58
CA THR A 210 -24.81 4.91 -27.84
C THR A 210 -24.09 3.57 -27.70
N LYS A 211 -22.96 3.53 -26.98
CA LYS A 211 -22.25 2.29 -26.63
C LYS A 211 -23.19 1.33 -25.90
N LYS A 212 -23.85 1.81 -24.84
CA LYS A 212 -24.78 0.99 -24.04
C LYS A 212 -25.91 0.42 -24.90
N HIS A 213 -26.48 1.23 -25.79
CA HIS A 213 -27.55 0.79 -26.68
C HIS A 213 -27.07 -0.25 -27.71
N CYS A 214 -25.88 -0.05 -28.29
CA CYS A 214 -25.22 -1.02 -29.17
C CYS A 214 -24.99 -2.36 -28.45
N GLU A 215 -24.50 -2.33 -27.21
CA GLU A 215 -24.26 -3.52 -26.39
C GLU A 215 -25.57 -4.24 -26.04
N GLN A 216 -26.65 -3.50 -25.75
CA GLN A 216 -27.99 -4.08 -25.52
C GLN A 216 -28.55 -4.78 -26.77
N LYS A 217 -28.44 -4.15 -27.95
CA LYS A 217 -28.88 -4.75 -29.22
C LYS A 217 -28.06 -5.99 -29.56
N LEU A 218 -26.74 -5.92 -29.39
CA LEU A 218 -25.86 -7.08 -29.54
C LEU A 218 -26.33 -8.22 -28.61
N MET A 219 -26.54 -7.96 -27.32
CA MET A 219 -27.04 -8.97 -26.37
C MET A 219 -28.38 -9.57 -26.80
N ALA A 220 -29.30 -8.74 -27.29
CA ALA A 220 -30.59 -9.22 -27.81
C ALA A 220 -30.45 -10.15 -29.03
N LEU A 221 -29.41 -9.98 -29.84
CA LEU A 221 -29.07 -10.84 -30.97
C LEU A 221 -28.26 -12.09 -30.57
N GLY A 222 -28.18 -12.39 -29.28
CA GLY A 222 -27.44 -13.55 -28.77
C GLY A 222 -25.93 -13.32 -28.67
N TRP A 223 -25.46 -12.07 -28.78
CA TRP A 223 -24.10 -11.71 -28.37
C TRP A 223 -24.05 -11.69 -26.84
N ASP A 224 -23.87 -12.86 -26.25
CA ASP A 224 -23.44 -12.91 -24.87
C ASP A 224 -22.06 -12.23 -24.78
N SER A 225 -21.87 -11.34 -23.82
CA SER A 225 -20.57 -10.68 -23.59
C SER A 225 -19.45 -11.71 -23.33
N GLY A 226 -19.81 -12.98 -23.10
CA GLY A 226 -18.91 -14.14 -23.01
C GLY A 226 -18.69 -14.95 -24.31
N TYR A 227 -19.45 -14.75 -25.39
CA TYR A 227 -19.31 -15.50 -26.65
C TYR A 227 -18.57 -14.69 -27.71
N GLN A 228 -17.33 -14.28 -27.40
CA GLN A 228 -16.50 -13.62 -28.42
C GLN A 228 -15.00 -13.66 -28.26
N TYR A 229 -14.47 -14.78 -27.79
CA TYR A 229 -13.06 -15.11 -27.99
C TYR A 229 -12.98 -16.62 -28.21
N GLY A 230 -13.00 -17.04 -29.48
CA GLY A 230 -12.62 -18.42 -29.80
C GLY A 230 -11.21 -18.65 -29.26
N ASP A 231 -11.05 -19.65 -28.39
CA ASP A 231 -9.83 -20.07 -27.69
C ASP A 231 -9.17 -19.06 -26.72
N ASP A 232 -9.42 -17.76 -26.85
CA ASP A 232 -8.78 -16.68 -26.07
C ASP A 232 -9.47 -16.36 -24.71
N VAL A 233 -10.63 -16.94 -24.37
CA VAL A 233 -11.32 -16.73 -23.06
C VAL A 233 -10.55 -17.31 -21.87
N LYS A 234 -9.42 -17.99 -22.06
CA LYS A 234 -8.57 -18.35 -20.92
C LYS A 234 -7.85 -17.17 -20.26
N ARG A 235 -7.91 -15.94 -20.80
CA ARG A 235 -6.97 -14.87 -20.40
C ARG A 235 -7.57 -13.48 -20.13
N VAL A 236 -8.85 -13.38 -19.74
CA VAL A 236 -9.31 -12.13 -19.09
C VAL A 236 -8.89 -12.18 -17.62
N LEU A 237 -7.85 -11.43 -17.28
CA LEU A 237 -7.29 -11.40 -15.94
C LEU A 237 -8.06 -10.41 -15.07
N PRO A 238 -8.48 -10.80 -13.84
CA PRO A 238 -9.01 -9.87 -12.86
C PRO A 238 -8.06 -8.69 -12.66
N LEU A 239 -8.60 -7.48 -12.47
CA LEU A 239 -7.77 -6.29 -12.24
C LEU A 239 -6.74 -6.50 -11.11
N GLN A 240 -7.14 -7.19 -10.05
CA GLN A 240 -6.25 -7.52 -8.94
C GLN A 240 -5.04 -8.35 -9.38
N THR A 241 -5.23 -9.36 -10.23
CA THR A 241 -4.15 -10.17 -10.79
C THR A 241 -3.18 -9.33 -11.62
N ILE A 242 -3.72 -8.38 -12.39
CA ILE A 242 -2.92 -7.44 -13.20
C ILE A 242 -2.10 -6.50 -12.28
N LEU A 243 -2.71 -6.00 -11.21
CA LEU A 243 -2.05 -5.13 -10.24
C LEU A 243 -0.99 -5.86 -9.42
N GLU A 244 -1.14 -7.15 -9.14
CA GLU A 244 -0.14 -7.96 -8.44
C GLU A 244 1.05 -8.32 -9.35
N HIS A 245 0.84 -8.37 -10.66
CA HIS A 245 1.88 -8.71 -11.63
C HIS A 245 2.72 -7.50 -12.08
N VAL A 246 4.06 -7.65 -12.14
CA VAL A 246 4.98 -6.55 -12.55
C VAL A 246 4.70 -6.12 -13.99
N ILE A 247 4.58 -7.07 -14.91
CA ILE A 247 4.23 -6.80 -16.31
C ILE A 247 2.84 -6.16 -16.39
N GLY A 248 1.88 -6.65 -15.61
CA GLY A 248 0.52 -6.12 -15.60
C GLY A 248 0.49 -4.64 -15.23
N ARG A 249 1.15 -4.27 -14.13
CA ARG A 249 1.32 -2.86 -13.72
C ARG A 249 2.00 -2.01 -14.78
N LYS A 250 3.04 -2.51 -15.45
CA LYS A 250 3.77 -1.78 -16.48
C LYS A 250 2.86 -1.39 -17.64
N TYR A 251 2.14 -2.34 -18.22
CA TYR A 251 1.27 -2.09 -19.37
C TYR A 251 0.03 -1.26 -18.99
N LEU A 252 -0.56 -1.52 -17.82
CA LEU A 252 -1.66 -0.70 -17.31
C LEU A 252 -1.20 0.76 -17.05
N SER A 253 -0.01 0.96 -16.52
CA SER A 253 0.57 2.31 -16.34
C SER A 253 0.82 3.01 -17.67
N GLN A 254 1.33 2.30 -18.69
CA GLN A 254 1.55 2.87 -20.02
C GLN A 254 0.22 3.28 -20.67
N PHE A 255 -0.82 2.45 -20.55
CA PHE A 255 -2.16 2.77 -20.99
C PHE A 255 -2.68 4.04 -20.30
N LEU A 256 -2.63 4.08 -18.96
CA LEU A 256 -3.11 5.24 -18.18
C LEU A 256 -2.30 6.52 -18.44
N GLN A 257 -1.02 6.40 -18.77
CA GLN A 257 -0.19 7.54 -19.18
C GLN A 257 -0.74 8.21 -20.45
N THR A 258 -1.29 7.44 -21.41
CA THR A 258 -1.95 8.03 -22.58
C THR A 258 -3.19 8.87 -22.23
N LEU A 259 -3.76 8.63 -21.05
CA LEU A 259 -4.94 9.31 -20.52
C LEU A 259 -4.61 10.38 -19.47
N ALA A 260 -3.31 10.62 -19.23
CA ALA A 260 -2.78 11.46 -18.14
C ALA A 260 -3.25 11.02 -16.73
N SER A 261 -3.46 9.71 -16.55
CA SER A 261 -3.95 9.08 -15.31
C SER A 261 -2.97 8.09 -14.67
N GLN A 262 -1.67 8.23 -14.98
CA GLN A 262 -0.61 7.33 -14.49
C GLN A 262 -0.39 7.39 -12.97
N ASP A 263 -0.79 8.50 -12.32
CA ASP A 263 -0.55 8.68 -10.89
C ASP A 263 -1.37 7.72 -10.02
N LEU A 264 -2.47 7.16 -10.56
CA LEU A 264 -3.26 6.10 -9.92
C LEU A 264 -2.41 4.85 -9.64
N ILE A 265 -1.65 4.36 -10.63
CA ILE A 265 -0.79 3.18 -10.47
C ILE A 265 0.45 3.51 -9.66
N ARG A 266 1.02 4.71 -9.82
CA ARG A 266 2.18 5.15 -9.03
C ARG A 266 1.85 5.25 -7.54
N PHE A 267 0.68 5.80 -7.20
CA PHE A 267 0.21 5.83 -5.82
C PHE A 267 -0.02 4.42 -5.28
N TRP A 268 -0.72 3.55 -6.05
CA TRP A 268 -0.96 2.17 -5.63
C TRP A 268 0.35 1.44 -5.32
N THR A 269 1.36 1.61 -6.19
CA THR A 269 2.68 0.98 -6.05
C THR A 269 3.42 1.49 -4.82
N ALA A 270 3.40 2.80 -4.58
CA ALA A 270 4.03 3.38 -3.39
C ALA A 270 3.37 2.92 -2.09
N VAL A 271 2.04 2.69 -2.08
CA VAL A 271 1.34 2.14 -0.91
C VAL A 271 1.67 0.66 -0.69
N GLU A 272 1.88 -0.13 -1.73
CA GLU A 272 2.38 -1.51 -1.58
C GLU A 272 3.84 -1.56 -1.09
N GLU A 273 4.67 -0.61 -1.51
CA GLU A 273 6.00 -0.43 -0.94
C GLU A 273 5.92 -0.12 0.55
N LEU A 274 5.03 0.80 0.96
CA LEU A 274 4.78 1.10 2.37
C LEU A 274 4.30 -0.13 3.16
N ARG A 275 3.48 -1.01 2.55
CA ARG A 275 2.96 -2.23 3.18
C ARG A 275 4.07 -3.24 3.49
N THR A 276 5.03 -3.36 2.59
CA THR A 276 6.12 -4.35 2.68
C THR A 276 7.39 -3.80 3.36
N ALA A 277 7.49 -2.47 3.49
CA ALA A 277 8.62 -1.81 4.10
C ALA A 277 8.77 -2.11 5.60
N ASP A 278 10.02 -2.11 6.05
CA ASP A 278 10.38 -2.12 7.47
C ASP A 278 9.76 -0.90 8.18
N ARG A 279 9.26 -1.11 9.41
CA ARG A 279 8.60 -0.08 10.23
C ARG A 279 9.43 1.19 10.36
N LYS A 280 10.76 1.08 10.39
CA LYS A 280 11.67 2.23 10.46
C LYS A 280 11.56 3.18 9.26
N ASN A 281 11.12 2.69 8.10
CA ASN A 281 10.99 3.44 6.86
C ASN A 281 9.58 3.96 6.60
N TRP A 282 8.58 3.54 7.39
CA TRP A 282 7.17 3.87 7.15
C TRP A 282 6.93 5.37 7.05
N HIS A 283 7.48 6.14 7.98
CA HIS A 283 7.29 7.59 8.03
C HIS A 283 7.93 8.29 6.82
N GLN A 284 9.06 7.80 6.32
CA GLN A 284 9.70 8.33 5.12
C GLN A 284 8.83 8.07 3.89
N ILE A 285 8.47 6.81 3.64
CA ILE A 285 7.67 6.43 2.47
C ILE A 285 6.30 7.11 2.50
N GLY A 286 5.64 7.15 3.67
CA GLY A 286 4.35 7.81 3.79
C GLY A 286 4.41 9.33 3.63
N ALA A 287 5.52 9.97 4.01
CA ALA A 287 5.76 11.39 3.71
C ALA A 287 5.90 11.61 2.19
N GLU A 288 6.70 10.80 1.52
CA GLU A 288 6.86 10.85 0.06
C GLU A 288 5.51 10.67 -0.65
N ILE A 289 4.71 9.68 -0.25
CA ILE A 289 3.36 9.45 -0.79
C ILE A 289 2.49 10.70 -0.60
N PHE A 290 2.43 11.27 0.61
CA PHE A 290 1.57 12.41 0.90
C PHE A 290 1.97 13.65 0.11
N TYR A 291 3.27 13.96 0.06
CA TYR A 291 3.76 15.17 -0.60
C TYR A 291 3.70 15.07 -2.14
N THR A 292 3.88 13.87 -2.69
CA THR A 292 3.81 13.64 -4.14
C THR A 292 2.36 13.59 -4.64
N PHE A 293 1.45 12.89 -3.94
CA PHE A 293 0.13 12.57 -4.49
C PHE A 293 -1.05 13.32 -3.85
N ILE A 294 -0.90 13.83 -2.61
CA ILE A 294 -2.06 14.30 -1.80
C ILE A 294 -2.00 15.79 -1.47
N ARG A 295 -0.81 16.36 -1.25
CA ARG A 295 -0.68 17.75 -0.79
C ARG A 295 -1.25 18.75 -1.79
N ASN A 296 -0.99 18.54 -3.08
CA ASN A 296 -1.35 19.48 -4.13
C ASN A 296 -2.87 19.46 -4.38
N THR A 297 -3.52 20.63 -4.41
CA THR A 297 -4.98 20.73 -4.65
C THR A 297 -5.38 20.29 -6.05
N THR A 298 -4.44 20.31 -7.01
CA THR A 298 -4.64 19.81 -8.37
C THR A 298 -4.31 18.33 -8.52
N SER A 299 -4.06 17.59 -7.43
CA SER A 299 -3.78 16.16 -7.50
C SER A 299 -4.93 15.39 -8.15
N GLU A 300 -4.60 14.36 -8.93
CA GLU A 300 -5.58 13.44 -9.51
C GLU A 300 -6.31 12.66 -8.42
N ILE A 301 -5.60 12.26 -7.36
CA ILE A 301 -6.16 11.54 -6.22
C ILE A 301 -6.77 12.55 -5.25
N LYS A 302 -8.10 12.54 -5.17
CA LYS A 302 -8.88 13.37 -4.24
C LYS A 302 -9.19 12.60 -2.97
N VAL A 303 -8.83 13.19 -1.83
CA VAL A 303 -9.19 12.68 -0.50
C VAL A 303 -10.00 13.74 0.24
N ASP A 304 -10.96 13.29 1.06
CA ASP A 304 -11.75 14.19 1.87
C ASP A 304 -10.95 14.79 3.04
N LYS A 305 -11.53 15.81 3.69
CA LYS A 305 -10.86 16.52 4.78
C LYS A 305 -10.57 15.61 5.99
N ALA A 306 -11.43 14.62 6.26
CA ALA A 306 -11.27 13.71 7.39
C ALA A 306 -10.10 12.74 7.14
N THR A 307 -10.02 12.14 5.96
CA THR A 307 -8.95 11.24 5.52
C THR A 307 -7.62 11.98 5.48
N LYS A 308 -7.59 13.20 4.93
CA LYS A 308 -6.37 14.03 4.90
C LYS A 308 -5.82 14.28 6.31
N LYS A 309 -6.67 14.58 7.29
CA LYS A 309 -6.25 14.74 8.70
C LYS A 309 -5.69 13.45 9.30
N ARG A 310 -6.25 12.28 8.96
CA ARG A 310 -5.72 10.99 9.41
C ARG A 310 -4.34 10.71 8.81
N MET A 311 -4.13 11.07 7.54
CA MET A 311 -2.81 10.99 6.89
C MET A 311 -1.81 11.94 7.56
N GLU A 312 -2.21 13.18 7.85
CA GLU A 312 -1.37 14.13 8.60
C GLU A 312 -1.02 13.61 10.01
N ALA A 313 -1.94 12.94 10.70
CA ALA A 313 -1.67 12.32 12.00
C ALA A 313 -0.65 11.17 11.90
N PHE A 314 -0.69 10.36 10.82
CA PHE A 314 0.35 9.38 10.54
C PHE A 314 1.73 10.05 10.34
N LEU A 315 1.79 11.14 9.56
CA LEU A 315 3.04 11.87 9.33
C LEU A 315 3.66 12.43 10.62
N LEU A 316 2.83 12.68 11.64
CA LEU A 316 3.25 13.13 12.95
C LEU A 316 3.55 11.97 13.93
N GLY A 317 3.48 10.72 13.49
CA GLY A 317 3.71 9.54 14.32
C GLY A 317 2.59 9.26 15.34
N ASP A 318 1.39 9.83 15.15
CA ASP A 318 0.24 9.64 16.05
C ASP A 318 -0.65 8.46 15.67
N LYS A 319 -0.56 7.99 14.43
CA LYS A 319 -1.39 6.92 13.85
C LYS A 319 -0.56 6.04 12.91
N GLY A 320 -1.07 4.84 12.63
CA GLY A 320 -0.49 3.89 11.69
C GLY A 320 -0.86 4.16 10.21
N PRO A 321 -0.34 3.36 9.28
CA PRO A 321 -0.46 3.58 7.83
C PRO A 321 -1.83 3.17 7.26
N GLU A 322 -2.79 2.76 8.08
CA GLU A 322 -4.05 2.14 7.62
C GLU A 322 -4.87 3.04 6.69
N VAL A 323 -4.78 4.35 6.90
CA VAL A 323 -5.43 5.36 6.05
C VAL A 323 -4.94 5.32 4.60
N PHE A 324 -3.67 4.96 4.35
CA PHE A 324 -3.14 4.84 2.99
C PHE A 324 -3.74 3.63 2.27
N TYR A 325 -3.98 2.53 2.99
CA TYR A 325 -4.63 1.34 2.44
C TYR A 325 -6.11 1.60 2.09
N GLU A 326 -6.79 2.42 2.88
CA GLU A 326 -8.16 2.86 2.58
C GLU A 326 -8.20 3.67 1.28
N VAL A 327 -7.30 4.66 1.12
CA VAL A 327 -7.22 5.48 -0.10
C VAL A 327 -6.81 4.61 -1.30
N GLN A 328 -5.91 3.65 -1.12
CA GLN A 328 -5.51 2.72 -2.17
C GLN A 328 -6.71 1.91 -2.69
N LYS A 329 -7.61 1.44 -1.82
CA LYS A 329 -8.84 0.76 -2.26
C LYS A 329 -9.72 1.66 -3.12
N GLN A 330 -9.85 2.93 -2.76
CA GLN A 330 -10.59 3.91 -3.57
C GLN A 330 -9.93 4.11 -4.94
N VAL A 331 -8.59 4.15 -5.00
CA VAL A 331 -7.84 4.23 -6.26
C VAL A 331 -8.09 3.00 -7.14
N VAL A 332 -8.09 1.79 -6.57
CA VAL A 332 -8.41 0.56 -7.32
C VAL A 332 -9.83 0.61 -7.88
N GLN A 333 -10.82 1.05 -7.09
CA GLN A 333 -12.20 1.22 -7.57
C GLN A 333 -12.29 2.21 -8.73
N VAL A 334 -11.56 3.32 -8.67
CA VAL A 334 -11.51 4.29 -9.78
C VAL A 334 -10.92 3.66 -11.05
N ILE A 335 -9.87 2.85 -10.92
CA ILE A 335 -9.29 2.11 -12.05
C ILE A 335 -10.32 1.12 -12.62
N GLU A 336 -10.99 0.36 -11.77
CA GLU A 336 -12.00 -0.62 -12.14
C GLU A 336 -13.17 0.01 -12.90
N ASP A 337 -13.77 1.06 -12.33
CA ASP A 337 -14.98 1.68 -12.86
C ASP A 337 -14.73 2.44 -14.18
N LYS A 338 -13.59 3.13 -14.29
CA LYS A 338 -13.34 4.08 -15.39
C LYS A 338 -12.42 3.55 -16.47
N TYR A 339 -11.44 2.70 -16.11
CA TYR A 339 -10.30 2.43 -16.98
C TYR A 339 -10.12 0.95 -17.31
N TYR A 340 -10.63 0.04 -16.49
CA TYR A 340 -10.43 -1.40 -16.71
C TYR A 340 -11.09 -1.90 -18.01
N GLN A 341 -12.35 -1.55 -18.25
CA GLN A 341 -13.03 -1.91 -19.50
C GLN A 341 -12.34 -1.33 -20.75
N PRO A 342 -11.98 -0.02 -20.78
CA PRO A 342 -11.13 0.53 -21.84
C PRO A 342 -9.75 -0.12 -21.98
N PHE A 343 -9.15 -0.57 -20.89
CA PHE A 343 -7.85 -1.25 -20.92
C PHE A 343 -7.97 -2.62 -21.59
N LEU A 344 -8.95 -3.45 -21.21
CA LEU A 344 -9.15 -4.80 -21.76
C LEU A 344 -9.26 -4.84 -23.29
N ILE A 345 -9.80 -3.77 -23.89
CA ILE A 345 -9.99 -3.65 -25.34
C ILE A 345 -8.84 -2.93 -26.05
N SER A 346 -7.87 -2.41 -25.30
CA SER A 346 -6.73 -1.68 -25.84
C SER A 346 -5.65 -2.64 -26.33
N ASP A 347 -4.81 -2.18 -27.27
CA ASP A 347 -3.66 -2.99 -27.71
C ASP A 347 -2.64 -3.20 -26.57
N TYR A 348 -2.60 -2.30 -25.57
CA TYR A 348 -1.78 -2.49 -24.38
C TYR A 348 -2.13 -3.76 -23.59
N TYR A 349 -3.42 -4.15 -23.54
CA TYR A 349 -3.82 -5.38 -22.86
C TYR A 349 -3.40 -6.62 -23.64
N LYS A 350 -3.50 -6.59 -24.97
CA LYS A 350 -3.03 -7.68 -25.83
C LYS A 350 -1.52 -7.89 -25.68
N GLU A 351 -0.75 -6.81 -25.77
CA GLU A 351 0.70 -6.84 -25.59
C GLU A 351 1.10 -7.28 -24.17
N MET A 352 0.33 -6.91 -23.15
CA MET A 352 0.52 -7.39 -21.78
C MET A 352 0.38 -8.91 -21.68
N ILE A 353 -0.69 -9.46 -22.25
CA ILE A 353 -0.96 -10.90 -22.23
C ILE A 353 0.16 -11.67 -22.96
N ILE A 354 0.57 -11.21 -24.14
CA ILE A 354 1.73 -11.76 -24.88
C ILE A 354 3.01 -11.69 -24.04
N ALA A 355 3.27 -10.57 -23.39
CA ALA A 355 4.47 -10.38 -22.57
C ALA A 355 4.48 -11.28 -21.32
N MET A 356 3.32 -11.51 -20.70
CA MET A 356 3.19 -12.40 -19.53
C MET A 356 3.40 -13.87 -19.91
N GLU A 357 2.90 -14.30 -21.07
CA GLU A 357 3.12 -15.68 -21.55
C GLU A 357 4.58 -15.96 -21.88
N ASN A 358 5.26 -15.01 -22.51
CA ASN A 358 6.69 -15.11 -22.79
C ASN A 358 7.54 -15.13 -21.50
N GLU A 359 7.02 -14.59 -20.39
CA GLU A 359 7.67 -14.65 -19.08
C GLU A 359 7.48 -16.02 -18.41
N GLU A 360 6.27 -16.60 -18.48
CA GLU A 360 6.00 -17.95 -17.96
C GLU A 360 6.86 -19.03 -18.64
N ASP A 361 7.10 -18.90 -19.96
CA ASP A 361 7.98 -19.79 -20.73
C ASP A 361 9.46 -19.70 -20.29
N MET A 362 9.90 -18.58 -19.69
CA MET A 362 11.26 -18.38 -19.16
C MET A 362 11.39 -18.85 -17.69
N ILE A 363 10.28 -18.84 -16.95
CA ILE A 363 10.25 -19.21 -15.53
C ILE A 363 10.15 -20.74 -15.34
N ASP A 364 9.57 -21.48 -16.30
CA ASP A 364 9.45 -22.95 -16.22
C ASP A 364 10.81 -23.68 -16.33
N GLU A 365 11.85 -23.04 -16.90
CA GLU A 365 13.24 -23.54 -16.84
C GLU A 365 13.91 -23.30 -15.48
N THR A 366 13.41 -22.35 -14.68
CA THR A 366 14.10 -21.87 -13.46
C THR A 366 13.46 -22.40 -12.15
N LYS A 367 12.22 -22.91 -12.20
CA LYS A 367 11.46 -23.37 -11.02
C LYS A 367 11.73 -24.82 -10.56
N ARG A 368 12.78 -25.50 -11.04
CA ARG A 368 13.22 -26.81 -10.48
C ARG A 368 14.24 -26.71 -9.33
N SER A 369 14.48 -25.53 -8.79
CA SER A 369 15.40 -25.39 -7.66
C SER A 369 14.86 -24.40 -6.63
N PHE A 370 14.73 -24.91 -5.41
CA PHE A 370 14.45 -24.24 -4.13
C PHE A 370 12.98 -24.10 -3.69
N GLU A 371 12.52 -25.12 -2.96
CA GLU A 371 11.57 -24.99 -1.84
C GLU A 371 12.18 -25.59 -0.57
N GLU A 372 11.66 -25.16 0.59
CA GLU A 372 12.02 -25.42 2.01
C GLU A 372 12.98 -24.37 2.63
N ARG A 373 12.69 -23.70 3.76
CA ARG A 373 11.76 -23.97 4.87
C ARG A 373 11.45 -22.71 5.69
N GLN A 374 10.30 -22.75 6.37
CA GLN A 374 9.73 -21.74 7.27
C GLN A 374 10.35 -21.71 8.68
N SER A 375 10.30 -20.48 9.25
CA SER A 375 9.93 -20.07 10.62
C SER A 375 10.76 -20.52 11.84
N SER A 376 11.10 -19.55 12.70
CA SER A 376 10.39 -19.36 13.98
C SER A 376 10.94 -18.13 14.74
N SER A 377 10.04 -17.45 15.44
CA SER A 377 10.33 -16.35 16.37
C SER A 377 9.54 -16.60 17.66
N ASP A 378 10.17 -16.14 18.73
CA ASP A 378 9.66 -15.68 20.02
C ASP A 378 9.47 -16.62 21.21
N SER A 379 10.21 -16.22 22.24
CA SER A 379 10.06 -16.46 23.67
C SER A 379 8.78 -15.85 24.24
N ALA A 380 8.28 -16.40 25.36
CA ALA A 380 7.90 -15.63 26.54
C ALA A 380 7.62 -16.55 27.73
N GLY A 381 8.03 -16.07 28.91
CA GLY A 381 7.87 -16.72 30.21
C GLY A 381 6.53 -16.45 30.90
N SER A 382 6.33 -17.22 31.96
CA SER A 382 5.15 -17.25 32.83
C SER A 382 5.08 -16.03 33.77
N PRO A 383 3.88 -15.58 34.19
CA PRO A 383 3.73 -14.57 35.22
C PRO A 383 3.58 -15.24 36.60
N GLU A 384 4.25 -14.69 37.61
CA GLU A 384 3.86 -14.90 39.01
C GLU A 384 3.57 -13.54 39.66
N SER A 385 2.50 -13.52 40.43
CA SER A 385 1.99 -12.42 41.22
C SER A 385 2.57 -12.46 42.63
N THR A 386 2.99 -11.32 43.19
CA THR A 386 2.81 -11.02 44.62
C THR A 386 3.15 -9.57 44.98
N LEU A 387 2.40 -9.06 45.95
CA LEU A 387 2.39 -7.69 46.50
C LEU A 387 3.77 -7.30 47.08
N ASN A 388 4.43 -6.32 46.47
CA ASN A 388 5.60 -5.61 47.04
C ASN A 388 5.80 -4.27 46.29
N VAL A 389 6.76 -3.43 46.71
CA VAL A 389 7.15 -2.13 46.08
C VAL A 389 7.30 -2.18 44.53
N GLY A 390 7.39 -3.37 43.94
CA GLY A 390 7.37 -3.64 42.50
C GLY A 390 6.13 -3.19 41.71
N ASP A 391 5.00 -2.84 42.34
CA ASP A 391 3.84 -2.33 41.60
C ASP A 391 4.08 -0.95 40.94
N HIS A 392 4.87 -0.07 41.58
CA HIS A 392 5.36 1.16 40.95
C HIS A 392 6.38 0.88 39.86
N SER A 393 7.30 -0.08 40.07
CA SER A 393 8.28 -0.46 39.06
C SER A 393 7.62 -1.02 37.81
N ASN A 394 6.54 -1.80 37.94
CA ASN A 394 5.80 -2.34 36.80
C ASN A 394 4.99 -1.27 36.06
N TYR A 395 4.34 -0.34 36.76
CA TYR A 395 3.64 0.79 36.13
C TYR A 395 4.62 1.74 35.43
N ALA A 396 5.71 2.10 36.11
CA ALA A 396 6.75 2.96 35.56
C ALA A 396 7.47 2.30 34.37
N ARG A 397 7.74 0.99 34.42
CA ARG A 397 8.33 0.23 33.31
C ARG A 397 7.38 0.15 32.12
N ARG A 398 6.10 -0.17 32.31
CA ARG A 398 5.09 -0.11 31.23
C ARG A 398 4.94 1.30 30.63
N LYS A 399 4.96 2.33 31.47
CA LYS A 399 4.90 3.72 31.03
C LYS A 399 6.16 4.10 30.26
N LEU A 400 7.32 3.57 30.65
CA LEU A 400 8.59 3.76 29.94
C LEU A 400 8.53 3.10 28.57
N ASP A 401 8.08 1.85 28.48
CA ASP A 401 7.93 1.13 27.21
C ASP A 401 7.01 1.90 26.23
N GLN A 402 5.85 2.36 26.72
CA GLN A 402 4.91 3.17 25.92
C GLN A 402 5.52 4.51 25.47
N LEU A 403 6.29 5.14 26.35
CA LEU A 403 6.91 6.43 26.08
C LEU A 403 8.09 6.30 25.12
N GLU A 404 8.84 5.20 25.20
CA GLU A 404 9.89 4.83 24.24
C GLU A 404 9.32 4.53 22.85
N GLU A 405 8.25 3.75 22.76
CA GLU A 405 7.57 3.49 21.49
C GLU A 405 7.08 4.79 20.85
N LYS A 406 6.41 5.64 21.64
CA LYS A 406 5.94 6.94 21.16
C LYS A 406 7.09 7.85 20.74
N LEU A 407 8.16 7.92 21.52
CA LEU A 407 9.33 8.72 21.21
C LEU A 407 10.01 8.25 19.92
N ASN A 408 10.16 6.93 19.74
CA ASN A 408 10.74 6.34 18.53
C ASN A 408 9.91 6.70 17.29
N ASN A 409 8.59 6.56 17.35
CA ASN A 409 7.70 6.95 16.24
C ASN A 409 7.83 8.44 15.92
N LYS A 410 7.84 9.31 16.94
CA LYS A 410 7.99 10.76 16.77
C LYS A 410 9.35 11.15 16.20
N MET A 411 10.43 10.47 16.60
CA MET A 411 11.77 10.69 16.07
C MET A 411 11.89 10.26 14.60
N GLN A 412 11.29 9.13 14.22
CA GLN A 412 11.24 8.69 12.83
C GLN A 412 10.42 9.65 11.95
N ALA A 413 9.25 10.06 12.42
CA ALA A 413 8.43 11.10 11.79
C ALA A 413 9.22 12.40 11.58
N LEU A 414 9.94 12.84 12.62
CA LEU A 414 10.76 14.05 12.55
C LEU A 414 11.88 13.93 11.51
N ALA A 415 12.59 12.80 11.48
CA ALA A 415 13.64 12.54 10.51
C ALA A 415 13.09 12.54 9.07
N ALA A 416 12.00 11.83 8.81
CA ALA A 416 11.34 11.78 7.51
C ALA A 416 10.89 13.16 7.01
N LEU A 417 10.27 13.94 7.90
CA LEU A 417 9.78 15.27 7.57
C LEU A 417 10.90 16.29 7.32
N ARG A 418 12.10 16.13 7.91
CA ARG A 418 13.26 16.97 7.60
C ARG A 418 13.71 16.84 6.15
N PHE A 419 13.61 15.66 5.55
CA PHE A 419 13.94 15.46 4.13
C PHE A 419 12.88 16.01 3.19
N SER A 420 11.61 16.05 3.63
CA SER A 420 10.46 16.43 2.79
C SER A 420 10.02 17.89 2.95
N MET A 421 10.46 18.59 4.00
CA MET A 421 10.05 19.97 4.32
C MET A 421 11.23 20.92 4.49
N ARG A 422 10.94 22.23 4.37
CA ARG A 422 11.92 23.28 4.69
C ARG A 422 12.16 23.38 6.21
N PRO A 423 13.38 23.74 6.65
CA PRO A 423 13.72 23.85 8.07
C PRO A 423 12.81 24.80 8.87
N GLU A 424 12.28 25.85 8.25
CA GLU A 424 11.46 26.87 8.93
C GLU A 424 9.98 26.45 9.11
N SER A 425 9.63 25.20 8.80
CA SER A 425 8.25 24.72 8.92
C SER A 425 7.76 24.78 10.37
N LYS A 426 6.61 25.43 10.59
CA LYS A 426 5.94 25.48 11.91
C LYS A 426 5.58 24.08 12.44
N VAL A 427 5.32 23.14 11.54
CA VAL A 427 5.01 21.75 11.90
C VAL A 427 6.26 21.04 12.41
N LEU A 428 7.40 21.25 11.73
CA LEU A 428 8.70 20.69 12.13
C LEU A 428 9.10 21.19 13.53
N ASN A 429 9.04 22.51 13.75
CA ASN A 429 9.33 23.12 15.04
C ASN A 429 8.45 22.59 16.19
N LYS A 430 7.17 22.29 15.94
CA LYS A 430 6.28 21.71 16.94
C LYS A 430 6.69 20.27 17.28
N LEU A 431 7.00 19.48 16.26
CA LEU A 431 7.41 18.09 16.45
C LEU A 431 8.76 17.98 17.16
N GLU A 432 9.72 18.87 16.87
CA GLU A 432 11.00 18.96 17.59
C GLU A 432 10.80 19.22 19.09
N LYS A 433 9.94 20.19 19.44
CA LYS A 433 9.60 20.48 20.84
C LYS A 433 8.89 19.31 21.53
N GLU A 434 8.02 18.59 20.81
CA GLU A 434 7.36 17.39 21.35
C GLU A 434 8.37 16.27 21.61
N VAL A 435 9.31 16.04 20.68
CA VAL A 435 10.40 15.05 20.86
C VAL A 435 11.30 15.41 22.05
N GLU A 436 11.70 16.68 22.17
CA GLU A 436 12.51 17.16 23.30
C GLU A 436 11.79 16.95 24.63
N TRP A 437 10.49 17.27 24.69
CA TRP A 437 9.66 17.05 25.86
C TRP A 437 9.55 15.57 26.23
N LEU A 438 9.29 14.69 25.26
CA LEU A 438 9.23 13.23 25.47
C LEU A 438 10.59 12.67 25.95
N GLN A 439 11.71 13.14 25.41
CA GLN A 439 13.04 12.77 25.90
C GLN A 439 13.29 13.23 27.34
N GLY A 440 12.74 14.38 27.73
CA GLY A 440 12.75 14.86 29.11
C GLY A 440 11.97 13.93 30.05
N GLU A 441 10.74 13.59 29.69
CA GLU A 441 9.89 12.66 30.44
C GLU A 441 10.53 11.27 30.57
N LYS A 442 11.14 10.75 29.49
CA LYS A 442 11.88 9.47 29.48
C LYS A 442 12.98 9.47 30.55
N ARG A 443 13.87 10.47 30.49
CA ARG A 443 14.99 10.61 31.42
C ARG A 443 14.52 10.71 32.88
N GLN A 444 13.42 11.41 33.14
CA GLN A 444 12.85 11.51 34.48
C GLN A 444 12.33 10.16 34.99
N LEU A 445 11.67 9.38 34.12
CA LEU A 445 11.10 8.08 34.44
C LEU A 445 12.18 7.00 34.62
N GLU A 446 13.21 6.97 33.77
CA GLU A 446 14.39 6.12 33.94
C GLU A 446 15.07 6.40 35.29
N ALA A 447 15.32 7.68 35.59
CA ALA A 447 15.90 8.06 36.88
C ALA A 447 15.01 7.68 38.07
N HIS A 448 13.68 7.63 37.91
CA HIS A 448 12.77 7.14 38.95
C HIS A 448 12.91 5.63 39.16
N LEU A 449 12.96 4.84 38.07
CA LEU A 449 13.14 3.39 38.12
C LEU A 449 14.46 3.01 38.78
N THR A 450 15.58 3.60 38.34
CA THR A 450 16.91 3.35 38.94
C THR A 450 16.92 3.65 40.44
N ARG A 451 16.29 4.76 40.87
CA ARG A 451 16.19 5.07 42.31
C ARG A 451 15.30 4.08 43.08
N THR A 452 14.23 3.60 42.45
CA THR A 452 13.34 2.59 43.07
C THR A 452 14.07 1.26 43.25
N GLU A 453 14.86 0.86 42.26
CA GLU A 453 15.70 -0.33 42.30
C GLU A 453 16.75 -0.22 43.42
N ILE A 454 17.53 0.88 43.44
CA ILE A 454 18.53 1.14 44.49
C ILE A 454 17.88 1.14 45.89
N TRP A 455 16.70 1.75 46.04
CA TRP A 455 15.97 1.74 47.32
C TRP A 455 15.62 0.31 47.76
N THR A 456 15.06 -0.47 46.84
CA THR A 456 14.56 -1.83 47.10
C THR A 456 15.70 -2.81 47.41
N GLU A 457 16.84 -2.69 46.73
CA GLU A 457 18.04 -3.49 46.99
C GLU A 457 18.64 -3.23 48.39
N ASN A 458 18.40 -2.04 48.96
CA ASN A 458 19.00 -1.58 50.21
C ASN A 458 17.96 -1.36 51.32
N LEU A 459 16.83 -2.08 51.28
CA LEU A 459 15.80 -2.02 52.33
C LEU A 459 16.41 -2.30 53.71
N GLY A 460 15.98 -1.55 54.72
CA GLY A 460 16.53 -1.64 56.08
C GLY A 460 17.82 -0.84 56.32
N LYS A 461 18.54 -0.43 55.25
CA LYS A 461 19.80 0.30 55.36
C LYS A 461 19.66 1.82 55.22
N TRP A 462 18.48 2.32 54.85
CA TRP A 462 18.25 3.74 54.65
C TRP A 462 18.09 4.51 55.97
N LYS A 463 18.76 5.67 56.06
CA LYS A 463 18.60 6.66 57.12
C LYS A 463 18.13 7.98 56.50
N ALA A 464 17.28 8.72 57.21
CA ALA A 464 16.86 10.05 56.83
C ALA A 464 17.26 11.05 57.93
N ILE A 465 18.10 12.01 57.57
CA ILE A 465 18.64 13.02 58.48
C ILE A 465 17.97 14.35 58.16
N VAL A 466 17.37 14.98 59.16
CA VAL A 466 16.83 16.33 59.03
C VAL A 466 18.00 17.31 59.11
N GLN A 467 18.34 17.97 58.00
CA GLN A 467 19.44 18.93 57.93
C GLN A 467 19.03 20.28 58.51
N SER A 468 17.88 20.80 58.09
CA SER A 468 17.34 22.09 58.57
C SER A 468 15.82 22.09 58.64
N ALA A 469 15.28 23.04 59.40
CA ALA A 469 13.86 23.36 59.48
C ALA A 469 13.71 24.88 59.26
N GLU A 470 12.97 25.27 58.23
CA GLU A 470 12.92 26.65 57.75
C GLU A 470 11.50 27.04 57.33
N VAL A 471 11.17 28.30 57.46
CA VAL A 471 9.92 28.88 56.93
C VAL A 471 10.32 29.82 55.79
N PRO A 472 10.18 29.40 54.51
CA PRO A 472 10.70 30.17 53.38
C PRO A 472 10.04 31.54 53.24
N ASN A 473 8.76 31.64 53.62
CA ASN A 473 7.98 32.88 53.58
C ASN A 473 6.87 32.85 54.66
N GLU A 474 6.40 34.00 55.13
CA GLU A 474 5.37 34.09 56.19
C GLU A 474 4.06 33.36 55.85
N LYS A 475 3.77 33.17 54.55
CA LYS A 475 2.58 32.47 54.05
C LYS A 475 2.80 30.99 53.76
N GLU A 476 4.05 30.51 53.81
CA GLU A 476 4.39 29.14 53.46
C GLU A 476 4.50 28.25 54.71
N PRO A 477 4.09 26.97 54.62
CA PRO A 477 4.20 26.05 55.74
C PRO A 477 5.68 25.76 56.06
N LEU A 478 5.96 25.43 57.32
CA LEU A 478 7.28 24.98 57.78
C LEU A 478 7.80 23.85 56.87
N GLN A 479 9.03 24.00 56.38
CA GLN A 479 9.71 23.04 55.51
C GLN A 479 10.92 22.42 56.20
N PHE A 480 11.22 21.19 55.84
CA PHE A 480 12.34 20.41 56.34
C PHE A 480 13.18 19.93 55.15
N VAL A 481 14.48 20.17 55.22
CA VAL A 481 15.45 19.62 54.27
C VAL A 481 15.92 18.28 54.83
N LEU A 482 15.65 17.21 54.11
CA LEU A 482 15.99 15.84 54.50
C LEU A 482 17.12 15.31 53.61
N VAL A 483 18.14 14.74 54.22
CA VAL A 483 19.20 13.98 53.56
C VAL A 483 18.88 12.50 53.76
N VAL A 484 18.53 11.81 52.67
CA VAL A 484 18.22 10.37 52.67
C VAL A 484 19.45 9.65 52.15
N GLN A 485 20.07 8.82 52.98
CA GLN A 485 21.34 8.20 52.67
C GLN A 485 21.41 6.79 53.23
N MET A 486 22.23 5.93 52.63
CA MET A 486 22.51 4.62 53.21
C MET A 486 23.33 4.77 54.50
N ALA A 487 23.03 3.95 55.51
CA ALA A 487 23.85 3.81 56.70
C ALA A 487 25.21 3.22 56.30
N GLU A 488 26.29 3.88 56.71
CA GLU A 488 27.63 3.30 56.65
C GLU A 488 27.67 2.07 57.56
N ASP A 489 28.26 0.97 57.08
CA ASP A 489 28.73 -0.09 57.96
C ASP A 489 29.91 0.50 58.76
N ASP A 490 29.84 0.45 60.09
CA ASP A 490 30.91 0.92 60.99
C ASP A 490 32.25 0.12 60.83
N ASN A 491 32.37 -0.73 59.81
CA ASN A 491 33.48 -1.66 59.55
C ASN A 491 34.37 -1.29 58.34
N ILE A 492 34.20 -0.13 57.69
CA ILE A 492 35.02 0.25 56.53
C ILE A 492 35.86 1.49 56.84
N GLU A 493 37.11 1.26 57.26
CA GLU A 493 38.17 2.27 57.44
C GLU A 493 38.76 2.78 56.11
N GLU A 494 37.94 2.97 55.06
CA GLU A 494 38.41 3.55 53.80
C GLU A 494 37.74 4.91 53.55
N GLU A 495 38.53 5.97 53.79
CA GLU A 495 38.25 7.34 53.33
C GLU A 495 38.07 7.36 51.81
N SER A 496 36.83 7.17 51.34
CA SER A 496 36.26 7.68 50.06
C SER A 496 35.04 6.88 49.55
N SER A 497 34.27 6.22 50.42
CA SER A 497 33.00 5.63 49.98
C SER A 497 32.00 6.75 49.63
N ILE A 498 31.65 6.87 48.34
CA ILE A 498 30.59 7.80 47.88
C ILE A 498 29.27 7.28 48.44
N CYS A 499 28.75 7.93 49.48
CA CYS A 499 27.46 7.58 50.06
C CYS A 499 26.35 7.81 49.02
N THR A 500 25.60 6.76 48.69
CA THR A 500 24.44 6.87 47.80
C THR A 500 23.28 7.47 48.57
N GLY A 501 22.81 8.64 48.12
CA GLY A 501 21.76 9.37 48.81
C GLY A 501 21.22 10.54 47.98
N TRP A 502 20.16 11.16 48.48
CA TRP A 502 19.52 12.31 47.84
C TRP A 502 18.92 13.26 48.88
N VAL A 503 18.70 14.50 48.46
CA VAL A 503 18.07 15.53 49.28
C VAL A 503 16.61 15.69 48.86
N VAL A 504 15.70 15.71 49.83
CA VAL A 504 14.29 16.03 49.60
C VAL A 504 13.80 17.09 50.58
N CYS A 505 13.01 18.03 50.07
CA CYS A 505 12.32 19.02 50.90
C CYS A 505 10.89 18.57 51.16
N ARG A 506 10.45 18.62 52.43
CA ARG A 506 9.09 18.25 52.82
C ARG A 506 8.49 19.27 53.77
N SER A 507 7.24 19.63 53.54
CA SER A 507 6.50 20.53 54.43
C SER A 507 5.90 19.79 55.62
N LEU A 508 5.59 20.53 56.69
CA LEU A 508 4.85 19.99 57.84
C LEU A 508 3.50 19.39 57.43
N THR A 509 2.82 19.99 56.45
CA THR A 509 1.56 19.45 55.91
C THR A 509 1.76 18.08 55.26
N GLN A 510 2.85 17.87 54.52
CA GLN A 510 3.19 16.57 53.95
C GLN A 510 3.53 15.54 55.03
N PHE A 511 4.20 15.93 56.12
CA PHE A 511 4.42 15.05 57.28
C PHE A 511 3.12 14.66 57.97
N GLN A 512 2.16 15.60 58.11
CA GLN A 512 0.83 15.31 58.68
C GLN A 512 0.05 14.33 57.80
N GLU A 513 0.12 14.47 56.47
CA GLU A 513 -0.48 13.52 55.54
C GLU A 513 0.17 12.14 55.61
N LEU A 514 1.50 12.08 55.66
CA LEU A 514 2.25 10.85 55.86
C LEU A 514 1.79 10.15 57.15
N HIS A 515 1.74 10.89 58.25
CA HIS A 515 1.31 10.37 59.54
C HIS A 515 -0.12 9.82 59.47
N LYS A 516 -1.04 10.52 58.81
CA LYS A 516 -2.41 10.05 58.59
C LYS A 516 -2.46 8.73 57.79
N LYS A 517 -1.59 8.58 56.78
CA LYS A 517 -1.51 7.38 55.94
C LYS A 517 -0.86 6.18 56.64
N LEU A 518 0.12 6.41 57.51
CA LEU A 518 0.82 5.34 58.25
C LEU A 518 0.10 4.90 59.53
N ARG A 519 -0.72 5.77 60.13
CA ARG A 519 -1.45 5.48 61.38
C ARG A 519 -2.32 4.21 61.36
N PRO A 520 -2.96 3.79 60.25
CA PRO A 520 -3.66 2.51 60.17
C PRO A 520 -2.72 1.30 60.16
N LEU A 521 -1.45 1.49 59.77
CA LEU A 521 -0.45 0.43 59.58
C LEU A 521 0.39 0.18 60.85
N CYS A 522 0.57 1.20 61.70
CA CYS A 522 1.30 1.10 62.96
C CYS A 522 0.62 1.93 64.06
N VAL A 523 0.13 1.26 65.11
CA VAL A 523 -0.62 1.90 66.20
C VAL A 523 0.30 2.71 67.13
N GLU A 524 1.57 2.32 67.24
CA GLU A 524 2.60 3.00 68.03
C GLU A 524 2.92 4.41 67.49
N LEU A 525 2.59 4.71 66.22
CA LEU A 525 2.67 6.08 65.68
C LEU A 525 1.80 7.07 66.46
N ARG A 526 0.75 6.61 67.17
CA ARG A 526 -0.14 7.49 67.95
C ARG A 526 0.56 8.20 69.11
N SER A 527 1.65 7.64 69.63
CA SER A 527 2.42 8.26 70.72
C SER A 527 3.46 9.27 70.24
N LEU A 528 3.63 9.43 68.92
CA LEU A 528 4.55 10.41 68.34
C LEU A 528 3.80 11.68 67.95
N GLU A 529 4.18 12.80 68.57
CA GLU A 529 3.64 14.12 68.24
C GLU A 529 4.47 14.80 67.15
N LEU A 530 3.80 15.27 66.09
CA LEU A 530 4.39 16.14 65.08
C LEU A 530 4.42 17.60 65.57
N PRO A 531 5.31 18.46 65.01
CA PRO A 531 5.35 19.88 65.33
C PRO A 531 4.01 20.59 65.12
N SER A 532 3.69 21.55 66.00
CA SER A 532 2.48 22.37 65.88
C SER A 532 2.58 23.37 64.72
N SER A 533 1.45 23.65 64.07
CA SER A 533 1.33 24.62 62.97
C SER A 533 1.47 26.08 63.41
N SER A 534 1.47 26.35 64.72
CA SER A 534 1.47 27.70 65.30
C SER A 534 2.88 28.21 65.62
N PHE A 535 3.68 28.46 64.58
CA PHE A 535 4.90 29.25 64.72
C PHE A 535 4.55 30.75 64.76
N LYS A 536 4.79 31.40 65.90
CA LYS A 536 4.50 32.83 66.06
C LYS A 536 5.69 33.65 65.56
N PHE A 537 5.47 34.44 64.51
CA PHE A 537 6.38 35.51 64.11
C PHE A 537 6.15 36.73 65.02
N LEU A 538 6.79 36.75 66.18
CA LEU A 538 6.86 37.96 67.01
C LEU A 538 8.06 38.80 66.55
N PHE A 539 7.79 39.98 66.01
CA PHE A 539 8.80 40.98 65.59
C PHE A 539 9.73 40.54 64.44
N GLY A 540 9.23 39.77 63.47
CA GLY A 540 9.98 39.48 62.23
C GLY A 540 11.24 38.61 62.42
N LYS A 541 11.44 38.02 63.59
CA LYS A 541 12.52 37.06 63.86
C LYS A 541 11.94 35.66 64.02
N THR A 542 12.42 34.74 63.20
CA THR A 542 12.07 33.32 63.29
C THR A 542 12.58 32.74 64.60
N ASP A 543 11.71 32.08 65.37
CA ASP A 543 12.05 31.46 66.65
C ASP A 543 12.95 30.22 66.40
N LYS A 544 14.26 30.43 66.44
CA LYS A 544 15.27 29.37 66.24
C LYS A 544 15.09 28.20 67.21
N VAL A 545 14.68 28.47 68.46
CA VAL A 545 14.48 27.42 69.48
C VAL A 545 13.29 26.55 69.11
N ALA A 546 12.19 27.15 68.63
CA ALA A 546 11.05 26.40 68.15
C ALA A 546 11.37 25.59 66.87
N LEU A 547 12.19 26.14 65.96
CA LEU A 547 12.63 25.43 64.75
C LEU A 547 13.51 24.23 65.08
N ASP A 548 14.46 24.38 66.01
CA ASP A 548 15.31 23.29 66.47
C ASP A 548 14.49 22.20 67.18
N LYS A 549 13.48 22.58 67.97
CA LYS A 549 12.55 21.62 68.57
C LYS A 549 11.75 20.87 67.51
N ALA A 550 11.25 21.55 66.49
CA ALA A 550 10.52 20.91 65.38
C ALA A 550 11.42 19.97 64.58
N LYS A 551 12.67 20.38 64.30
CA LYS A 551 13.70 19.54 63.67
C LYS A 551 13.91 18.23 64.45
N GLN A 552 14.07 18.32 65.77
CA GLN A 552 14.25 17.13 66.63
C GLN A 552 13.01 16.22 66.67
N GLN A 553 11.80 16.80 66.67
CA GLN A 553 10.56 16.01 66.62
C GLN A 553 10.44 15.24 65.29
N ILE A 554 10.73 15.90 64.16
CA ILE A 554 10.73 15.23 62.85
C ILE A 554 11.84 14.18 62.75
N GLN A 555 13.03 14.42 63.29
CA GLN A 555 14.10 13.43 63.31
C GLN A 555 13.66 12.16 64.05
N LYS A 556 13.10 12.31 65.26
CA LYS A 556 12.57 11.17 66.05
C LYS A 556 11.47 10.41 65.31
N TYR A 557 10.62 11.13 64.58
CA TYR A 557 9.55 10.54 63.79
C TYR A 557 10.10 9.72 62.61
N LEU A 558 11.08 10.25 61.86
CA LEU A 558 11.74 9.53 60.76
C LEU A 558 12.53 8.32 61.25
N ASP A 559 13.28 8.46 62.35
CA ASP A 559 14.04 7.37 62.97
C ASP A 559 13.11 6.22 63.39
N PHE A 560 11.93 6.53 63.93
CA PHE A 560 10.94 5.52 64.31
C PHE A 560 10.41 4.77 63.08
N ILE A 561 10.01 5.50 62.03
CA ILE A 561 9.42 4.91 60.83
C ILE A 561 10.43 4.04 60.07
N LEU A 562 11.68 4.47 59.97
CA LEU A 562 12.71 3.74 59.24
C LEU A 562 13.27 2.54 60.03
N LYS A 563 13.14 2.52 61.35
CA LYS A 563 13.49 1.36 62.20
C LYS A 563 12.41 0.27 62.25
N ASP A 564 11.15 0.59 61.95
CA ASP A 564 10.10 -0.42 61.83
C ASP A 564 10.18 -1.09 60.46
N ASP A 565 10.52 -2.38 60.44
CA ASP A 565 10.70 -3.16 59.20
C ASP A 565 9.48 -3.11 58.27
N ARG A 566 8.26 -3.05 58.82
CA ARG A 566 7.01 -3.04 58.03
C ARG A 566 6.80 -1.68 57.38
N LEU A 567 7.10 -0.61 58.11
CA LEU A 567 6.95 0.76 57.59
C LEU A 567 8.08 1.11 56.61
N ASN A 568 9.30 0.67 56.86
CA ASN A 568 10.46 0.88 55.98
C ASN A 568 10.25 0.21 54.61
N GLN A 569 9.61 -0.96 54.58
CA GLN A 569 9.22 -1.64 53.34
C GLN A 569 7.97 -1.05 52.68
N SER A 570 7.29 -0.07 53.31
CA SER A 570 6.06 0.47 52.78
C SER A 570 6.31 1.47 51.64
N GLU A 571 5.50 1.33 50.58
CA GLU A 571 5.47 2.25 49.43
C GLU A 571 5.26 3.71 49.85
N ILE A 572 4.48 3.93 50.91
CA ILE A 572 4.14 5.26 51.43
C ILE A 572 5.40 5.97 51.93
N VAL A 573 6.31 5.26 52.60
CA VAL A 573 7.57 5.81 53.12
C VAL A 573 8.55 6.05 51.97
N TYR A 574 8.71 5.11 51.04
CA TYR A 574 9.52 5.30 49.84
C TYR A 574 9.08 6.53 49.04
N SER A 575 7.78 6.62 48.74
CA SER A 575 7.19 7.72 47.98
C SER A 575 7.42 9.08 48.65
N PHE A 576 7.35 9.12 49.99
CA PHE A 576 7.62 10.33 50.77
C PHE A 576 9.10 10.70 50.75
N LEU A 577 10.02 9.76 50.85
CA LEU A 577 11.46 10.03 50.91
C LEU A 577 12.12 10.14 49.54
N SER A 578 11.45 9.73 48.46
CA SER A 578 11.96 9.80 47.09
C SER A 578 11.82 11.21 46.46
N PRO A 579 12.81 11.69 45.69
CA PRO A 579 12.79 12.99 45.03
C PRO A 579 11.88 13.03 43.79
N SER A 580 11.28 11.91 43.40
CA SER A 580 10.43 11.82 42.20
C SER A 580 9.18 12.69 42.30
N SER A 581 8.75 13.24 41.17
CA SER A 581 7.56 14.07 41.05
C SER A 581 6.26 13.26 41.21
N ASP A 582 5.21 13.87 41.74
CA ASP A 582 3.94 13.19 42.04
C ASP A 582 3.22 12.63 40.79
N HIS A 583 3.51 13.15 39.58
CA HIS A 583 2.96 12.64 38.32
C HIS A 583 3.65 11.37 37.80
N LEU A 584 4.80 11.00 38.38
CA LEU A 584 5.49 9.73 38.12
C LEU A 584 5.09 8.64 39.13
N LYS A 585 4.39 9.03 40.21
CA LYS A 585 3.95 8.14 41.30
C LYS A 585 2.50 7.72 41.08
N HIS A 586 2.19 6.44 41.26
CA HIS A 586 0.82 5.95 41.17
C HIS A 586 0.01 6.50 42.35
N THR A 587 -0.87 7.47 42.10
CA THR A 587 -1.90 7.82 43.07
C THR A 587 -2.96 6.74 43.03
N THR A 588 -3.01 5.89 44.06
CA THR A 588 -4.19 5.08 44.31
C THR A 588 -5.37 6.03 44.48
N THR A 589 -6.15 6.17 43.41
CA THR A 589 -7.42 6.89 43.48
C THR A 589 -8.24 6.23 44.57
N SER A 590 -8.67 7.03 45.55
CA SER A 590 -9.60 6.59 46.60
C SER A 590 -10.76 5.84 45.92
N PRO A 591 -11.14 4.63 46.36
CA PRO A 591 -12.19 3.89 45.70
C PRO A 591 -13.49 4.69 45.87
N LYS A 592 -13.93 5.36 44.81
CA LYS A 592 -15.33 5.78 44.69
C LYS A 592 -16.14 4.49 44.81
N LYS A 593 -16.94 4.42 45.87
CA LYS A 593 -17.84 3.33 46.26
C LYS A 593 -18.36 2.55 45.05
N SER A 594 -17.66 1.48 44.67
CA SER A 594 -18.19 0.46 43.78
C SER A 594 -18.71 -0.65 44.67
N ARG A 595 -20.04 -0.73 44.80
CA ARG A 595 -20.73 -1.87 45.41
C ARG A 595 -20.58 -3.06 44.46
N PHE A 596 -19.48 -3.80 44.58
CA PHE A 596 -19.44 -5.19 44.14
C PHE A 596 -18.32 -5.91 44.90
N SER A 597 -18.69 -6.87 45.75
CA SER A 597 -17.75 -7.67 46.54
C SER A 597 -17.86 -9.12 46.09
N PHE A 598 -16.74 -9.67 45.58
CA PHE A 598 -16.58 -11.08 45.21
C PHE A 598 -16.33 -12.00 46.43
N SER A 599 -16.56 -11.53 47.65
CA SER A 599 -16.34 -12.30 48.89
C SER A 599 -17.40 -13.37 49.20
N THR A 600 -18.13 -13.85 48.19
CA THR A 600 -19.17 -14.89 48.36
C THR A 600 -18.94 -16.17 47.57
N LEU A 601 -17.80 -16.35 46.88
CA LEU A 601 -17.61 -17.52 46.01
C LEU A 601 -16.72 -18.66 46.50
N PHE A 602 -16.09 -18.58 47.68
CA PHE A 602 -15.49 -19.76 48.30
C PHE A 602 -15.64 -19.73 49.83
N LYS A 603 -16.69 -20.39 50.32
CA LYS A 603 -16.83 -20.89 51.69
C LYS A 603 -17.08 -22.39 51.61
N ARG A 604 -16.07 -23.18 51.96
CA ARG A 604 -16.17 -24.23 52.98
C ARG A 604 -14.83 -24.39 53.65
#